data_AF-A0A0K9NYW8-F1
#
_entry.id   AF-A0A0K9NYW8-F1
#
_cell.length_a   1.000
_cell.length_b   1.000
_cell.length_c   1.000
_cell.angle_alpha   90.00
_cell.angle_beta   90.00
_cell.angle_gamma   90.00
#
_symmetry.space_group_name_H-M   'P 1'
#
loop_
_entity.id
_entity.type
_entity.pdbx_description
1 polymer ?
#
loop_
_entity_poly.entity_id
_entity_poly.type
_entity_poly.pdbx_seq_one_letter_code
_entity_poly.pdbx_strand_id
1 'polypeptide(L)'
;MSRIMEMFRPGAVVLQCSADSLSGDRLGCFNLSIKDHGECVRYMRSFNVPLLLLGGGGYTIRNVARCWCYETGVALGVEIEDTLPENEYYEYFEPDYTLHVMPSNMENKNTRQMLEVLR
;
A
#
# COMPACT_ATOMS: atom_id res chain seq x y z
N MET A 1 13.86 -6.90 -0.13
CA MET A 1 13.42 -8.06 -0.93
C MET A 1 14.43 -8.55 -1.96
N SER A 2 15.21 -7.70 -2.67
CA SER A 2 16.21 -8.17 -3.67
C SER A 2 17.04 -9.38 -3.23
N ARG A 3 17.66 -9.32 -2.04
CA ARG A 3 18.47 -10.44 -1.51
C ARG A 3 17.67 -11.75 -1.35
N ILE A 4 16.40 -11.66 -0.96
CA ILE A 4 15.53 -12.83 -0.82
C ILE A 4 15.21 -13.40 -2.21
N MET A 5 14.87 -12.56 -3.17
CA MET A 5 14.60 -12.98 -4.55
C MET A 5 15.82 -13.65 -5.20
N GLU A 6 17.02 -13.12 -4.95
CA GLU A 6 18.29 -13.67 -5.45
C GLU A 6 18.62 -15.04 -4.84
N MET A 7 18.45 -15.18 -3.52
CA MET A 7 18.85 -16.39 -2.80
C MET A 7 17.80 -17.50 -2.90
N PHE A 8 16.53 -17.17 -2.66
CA PHE A 8 15.44 -18.15 -2.63
C PHE A 8 14.95 -18.52 -4.03
N ARG A 9 15.03 -17.59 -5.00
CA ARG A 9 14.60 -17.77 -6.41
C ARG A 9 13.21 -18.40 -6.53
N PRO A 10 12.17 -17.74 -6.00
CA PRO A 10 10.82 -18.29 -6.01
C PRO A 10 10.28 -18.45 -7.45
N GLY A 11 9.56 -19.55 -7.68
CA GLY A 11 8.80 -19.74 -8.93
C GLY A 11 7.47 -18.97 -8.97
N ALA A 12 6.98 -18.50 -7.82
CA ALA A 12 5.80 -17.65 -7.67
C ALA A 12 5.86 -16.88 -6.34
N VAL A 13 5.17 -15.75 -6.26
CA VAL A 13 5.04 -14.91 -5.06
C VAL A 13 3.56 -14.73 -4.73
N VAL A 14 3.23 -14.88 -3.46
CA VAL A 14 1.95 -14.44 -2.90
C VAL A 14 2.25 -13.24 -2.01
N LEU A 15 1.73 -12.08 -2.35
CA LEU A 15 1.91 -10.84 -1.61
C LEU A 15 0.58 -10.45 -0.95
N GLN A 16 0.59 -10.38 0.36
CA GLN A 16 -0.53 -9.92 1.17
C GLN A 16 -0.40 -8.40 1.35
N CYS A 17 -1.42 -7.65 0.94
CA CYS A 17 -1.43 -6.19 0.87
C CYS A 17 -2.36 -5.61 1.95
N SER A 18 -2.08 -5.90 3.22
CA SER A 18 -2.84 -5.36 4.35
C SER A 18 -2.81 -3.83 4.39
N ALA A 19 -3.99 -3.20 4.31
CA ALA A 19 -4.14 -1.76 4.33
C ALA A 19 -4.13 -1.16 5.76
N ASP A 20 -3.99 -1.99 6.80
CA ASP A 20 -3.87 -1.52 8.20
C ASP A 20 -2.48 -0.92 8.52
N SER A 21 -1.51 -1.03 7.62
CA SER A 21 -0.23 -0.32 7.73
C SER A 21 -0.31 1.16 7.28
N LEU A 22 -1.44 1.58 6.72
CA LEU A 22 -1.65 2.95 6.26
C LEU A 22 -1.83 3.93 7.42
N SER A 23 -1.48 5.18 7.15
CA SER A 23 -1.75 6.31 8.05
C SER A 23 -3.26 6.43 8.34
N GLY A 24 -3.58 6.66 9.61
CA GLY A 24 -4.96 6.88 10.05
C GLY A 24 -5.84 5.62 10.03
N ASP A 25 -5.24 4.43 10.00
CA ASP A 25 -5.98 3.19 10.26
C ASP A 25 -6.52 3.16 11.71
N ARG A 26 -7.65 2.47 11.93
CA ARG A 26 -8.28 2.39 13.26
C ARG A 26 -7.53 1.49 14.25
N LEU A 27 -6.83 0.46 13.77
CA LEU A 27 -6.08 -0.49 14.60
C LEU A 27 -4.56 -0.38 14.36
N GLY A 28 -4.15 -0.06 13.14
CA GLY A 28 -2.77 0.19 12.77
C GLY A 28 -2.18 1.43 13.42
N CYS A 29 -0.87 1.41 13.64
CA CYS A 29 -0.12 2.52 14.24
C CYS A 29 1.02 3.03 13.33
N PHE A 30 1.00 2.65 12.06
CA PHE A 30 1.96 3.11 11.06
C PHE A 30 1.48 4.38 10.37
N ASN A 31 2.37 4.98 9.56
CA ASN A 31 2.14 6.27 8.93
C ASN A 31 2.43 6.24 7.41
N LEU A 32 2.13 5.12 6.74
CA LEU A 32 2.36 4.99 5.29
C LEU A 32 1.28 5.71 4.48
N SER A 33 1.68 6.35 3.39
CA SER A 33 0.73 6.80 2.36
C SER A 33 0.34 5.65 1.45
N ILE A 34 -0.77 5.82 0.71
CA ILE A 34 -1.20 4.86 -0.32
C ILE A 34 -0.14 4.72 -1.43
N LYS A 35 0.53 5.82 -1.79
CA LYS A 35 1.61 5.79 -2.79
C LYS A 35 2.76 4.92 -2.32
N ASP A 36 3.23 5.15 -1.10
CA ASP A 36 4.35 4.41 -0.51
C ASP A 36 4.02 2.92 -0.34
N HIS A 37 2.77 2.60 0.04
CA HIS A 37 2.31 1.22 0.12
C HIS A 37 2.32 0.55 -1.26
N GLY A 38 1.80 1.22 -2.30
CA GLY A 38 1.83 0.72 -3.67
C GLY A 38 3.24 0.58 -4.26
N GLU A 39 4.26 1.27 -3.75
CA GLU A 39 5.65 1.04 -4.16
C GLU A 39 6.12 -0.38 -3.84
N CYS A 40 5.64 -0.99 -2.75
CA CYS A 40 5.92 -2.39 -2.43
C CYS A 40 5.37 -3.32 -3.53
N VAL A 41 4.14 -3.08 -4.00
CA VAL A 41 3.53 -3.84 -5.09
C VAL A 41 4.30 -3.62 -6.39
N ARG A 42 4.63 -2.36 -6.72
CA ARG A 42 5.41 -2.03 -7.93
C ARG A 42 6.78 -2.71 -7.94
N TYR A 43 7.47 -2.69 -6.81
CA TYR A 43 8.76 -3.34 -6.65
C TYR A 43 8.67 -4.86 -6.76
N MET A 44 7.68 -5.50 -6.12
CA MET A 44 7.50 -6.95 -6.23
C MET A 44 7.09 -7.38 -7.65
N ARG A 45 6.23 -6.60 -8.32
CA ARG A 45 5.88 -6.78 -9.74
C ARG A 45 7.10 -6.71 -10.66
N SER A 46 8.08 -5.87 -10.34
CA SER A 46 9.28 -5.69 -11.18
C SER A 46 10.16 -6.95 -11.33
N PHE A 47 10.05 -7.92 -10.41
CA PHE A 47 10.78 -9.18 -10.51
C PHE A 47 10.21 -10.15 -11.57
N ASN A 48 9.03 -9.85 -12.12
CA ASN A 48 8.44 -10.57 -13.25
C ASN A 48 8.30 -12.10 -13.02
N VAL A 49 7.93 -12.47 -11.80
CA VAL A 49 7.51 -13.84 -11.45
C VAL A 49 5.99 -13.85 -11.25
N PRO A 50 5.30 -15.00 -11.41
CA PRO A 50 3.88 -15.11 -11.12
C PRO A 50 3.56 -14.52 -9.74
N LEU A 51 2.69 -13.50 -9.71
CA LEU A 51 2.39 -12.71 -8.52
C LEU A 51 0.88 -12.79 -8.23
N LEU A 52 0.54 -13.31 -7.05
CA LEU A 52 -0.83 -13.29 -6.52
C LEU A 52 -0.92 -12.21 -5.44
N LEU A 53 -1.75 -11.19 -5.66
CA LEU A 53 -2.05 -10.16 -4.67
C LEU A 53 -3.27 -10.57 -3.86
N LEU A 54 -3.16 -10.48 -2.53
CA LEU A 54 -4.25 -10.70 -1.59
C LEU A 54 -4.51 -9.42 -0.80
N GLY A 55 -5.74 -9.26 -0.32
CA GLY A 55 -6.09 -8.22 0.64
C GLY A 55 -5.53 -8.52 2.04
N GLY A 56 -6.27 -8.14 3.08
CA GLY A 56 -5.77 -8.25 4.44
C GLY A 56 -6.60 -7.54 5.48
N GLY A 57 -5.94 -7.12 6.55
CA GLY A 57 -6.46 -6.14 7.48
C GLY A 57 -6.56 -4.75 6.83
N GLY A 58 -7.28 -3.86 7.50
CA GLY A 58 -7.61 -2.54 7.01
C GLY A 58 -8.94 -2.11 7.62
N TYR A 59 -8.89 -1.20 8.57
CA TYR A 59 -9.99 -0.92 9.49
C TYR A 59 -10.51 0.52 9.36
N THR A 60 -9.78 1.39 8.66
CA THR A 60 -10.33 2.60 8.05
C THR A 60 -10.77 2.29 6.62
N ILE A 61 -12.00 1.76 6.46
CA ILE A 61 -12.52 1.19 5.21
C ILE A 61 -12.39 2.09 3.96
N ARG A 62 -12.46 3.41 4.14
CA ARG A 62 -12.29 4.38 3.04
C ARG A 62 -10.87 4.35 2.47
N ASN A 63 -9.88 4.21 3.36
CA ASN A 63 -8.47 4.12 2.96
C ASN A 63 -8.18 2.73 2.38
N VAL A 64 -8.85 1.69 2.85
CA VAL A 64 -8.78 0.34 2.25
C VAL A 64 -9.23 0.37 0.79
N ALA A 65 -10.41 0.96 0.53
CA ALA A 65 -10.94 1.09 -0.83
C ALA A 65 -9.97 1.85 -1.75
N ARG A 66 -9.45 3.00 -1.28
CA ARG A 66 -8.46 3.78 -2.03
C ARG A 66 -7.17 3.00 -2.29
N CYS A 67 -6.65 2.32 -1.28
CA CYS A 67 -5.39 1.58 -1.36
C CYS A 67 -5.46 0.46 -2.40
N TRP A 68 -6.44 -0.43 -2.27
CA TRP A 68 -6.55 -1.57 -3.18
C TRP A 68 -6.95 -1.16 -4.60
N CYS A 69 -7.70 -0.05 -4.75
CA CYS A 69 -7.93 0.56 -6.06
C CYS A 69 -6.61 1.01 -6.71
N TYR A 70 -5.79 1.78 -5.98
CA TYR A 70 -4.50 2.24 -6.45
C TYR A 70 -3.54 1.08 -6.76
N GLU A 71 -3.42 0.10 -5.86
CA GLU A 71 -2.56 -1.07 -6.04
C GLU A 71 -2.98 -1.95 -7.22
N THR A 72 -4.28 -2.00 -7.53
CA THR A 72 -4.77 -2.65 -8.75
C THR A 72 -4.28 -1.91 -10.00
N GLY A 73 -4.31 -0.57 -10.00
CA GLY A 73 -3.69 0.25 -11.06
C GLY A 73 -2.20 -0.06 -11.22
N VAL A 74 -1.46 -0.15 -10.10
CA VAL A 74 -0.04 -0.54 -10.09
C VAL A 74 0.17 -1.93 -10.69
N ALA A 75 -0.67 -2.90 -10.34
CA ALA A 75 -0.59 -4.26 -10.89
C ALA A 75 -0.81 -4.29 -12.40
N LEU A 76 -1.78 -3.49 -12.89
CA LEU A 76 -2.09 -3.34 -14.31
C LEU A 76 -1.07 -2.46 -15.06
N GLY A 77 -0.22 -1.70 -14.35
CA GLY A 77 0.67 -0.73 -14.96
C GLY A 77 -0.06 0.49 -15.51
N VAL A 78 -1.19 0.86 -14.89
CA VAL A 78 -2.03 1.99 -15.26
C VAL A 78 -1.92 3.05 -14.16
N GLU A 79 -1.60 4.27 -14.56
CA GLU A 79 -1.67 5.43 -13.66
C GLU A 79 -3.14 5.82 -13.44
N ILE A 80 -3.54 5.96 -12.19
CA ILE A 80 -4.91 6.33 -11.80
C ILE A 80 -4.91 7.81 -11.41
N GLU A 81 -5.91 8.54 -11.88
CA GLU A 81 -6.13 9.93 -11.49
C GLU A 81 -6.41 10.05 -9.99
N ASP A 82 -5.93 11.13 -9.38
CA ASP A 82 -6.15 11.34 -7.94
C ASP A 82 -7.60 11.71 -7.63
N THR A 83 -8.34 12.30 -8.57
CA THR A 83 -9.75 12.63 -8.38
C THR A 83 -10.60 11.36 -8.47
N LEU A 84 -11.42 11.11 -7.44
CA LEU A 84 -12.30 9.95 -7.44
C LEU A 84 -13.46 10.15 -8.42
N PRO A 85 -13.81 9.12 -9.22
CA PRO A 85 -15.02 9.15 -10.03
C PRO A 85 -16.26 8.99 -9.14
N GLU A 86 -17.37 9.59 -9.59
CA GLU A 86 -18.68 9.36 -8.95
C GLU A 86 -19.03 7.87 -8.96
N ASN A 87 -19.57 7.41 -7.84
CA ASN A 87 -20.01 6.03 -7.62
C ASN A 87 -21.04 5.99 -6.49
N GLU A 88 -21.65 4.83 -6.26
CA GLU A 88 -22.67 4.61 -5.22
C GLU A 88 -22.22 5.01 -3.81
N TYR A 89 -20.91 4.96 -3.53
CA TYR A 89 -20.32 5.27 -2.23
C TYR A 89 -19.52 6.57 -2.22
N TYR A 90 -19.71 7.45 -3.21
CA TYR A 90 -18.89 8.65 -3.41
C TYR A 90 -18.84 9.57 -2.17
N GLU A 91 -19.98 9.75 -1.51
CA GLU A 91 -20.13 10.57 -0.29
C GLU A 91 -19.27 10.06 0.89
N TYR A 92 -18.85 8.78 0.89
CA TYR A 92 -17.97 8.28 1.94
C TYR A 92 -16.61 8.98 1.92
N PHE A 93 -16.18 9.46 0.76
CA PHE A 93 -14.86 10.03 0.53
C PHE A 93 -14.78 11.55 0.76
N GLU A 94 -15.84 12.14 1.30
CA GLU A 94 -15.85 13.51 1.78
C GLU A 94 -14.72 13.81 2.79
N PRO A 95 -14.22 15.06 2.82
CA PRO A 95 -14.57 16.18 1.93
C PRO A 95 -13.71 16.25 0.66
N ASP A 96 -12.63 15.47 0.58
CA ASP A 96 -11.56 15.68 -0.38
C ASP A 96 -11.85 15.03 -1.74
N TYR A 97 -12.57 13.90 -1.75
CA TYR A 97 -12.85 13.12 -2.96
C TYR A 97 -11.60 12.73 -3.76
N THR A 98 -10.47 12.56 -3.06
CA THR A 98 -9.20 12.12 -3.66
C THR A 98 -8.87 10.67 -3.32
N LEU A 99 -8.05 10.06 -4.17
CA LEU A 99 -7.51 8.72 -4.01
C LEU A 99 -6.41 8.70 -2.96
N HIS A 100 -5.51 9.69 -2.98
CA HIS A 100 -4.37 9.73 -2.08
C HIS A 100 -4.67 10.48 -0.79
N VAL A 101 -4.28 9.86 0.32
CA VAL A 101 -4.38 10.43 1.67
C VAL A 101 -2.98 10.78 2.16
N MET A 102 -2.84 11.96 2.76
CA MET A 102 -1.57 12.44 3.29
C MET A 102 -1.21 11.71 4.60
N PRO A 103 0.09 11.43 4.84
CA PRO A 103 0.55 11.00 6.16
C PRO A 103 0.22 12.02 7.24
N SER A 104 0.00 11.54 8.46
CA SER A 104 -0.20 12.39 9.64
C SER A 104 1.12 12.98 10.15
N ASN A 105 1.03 13.93 11.10
CA ASN A 105 2.18 14.46 11.83
C ASN A 105 2.70 13.52 12.95
N MET A 106 2.35 12.23 12.91
CA MET A 106 2.83 11.22 13.86
C MET A 106 4.36 11.13 13.84
N GLU A 107 4.97 11.16 15.03
CA GLU A 107 6.41 11.00 15.20
C GLU A 107 6.87 9.61 14.73
N ASN A 108 7.86 9.57 13.83
CA ASN A 108 8.51 8.33 13.44
C ASN A 108 9.55 7.92 14.49
N LYS A 109 9.25 6.85 15.25
CA LYS A 109 10.14 6.30 16.29
C LYS A 109 11.21 5.35 15.75
N ASN A 110 11.24 5.10 14.44
CA ASN A 110 12.22 4.23 13.80
C ASN A 110 13.45 5.06 13.41
N THR A 111 14.47 5.06 14.27
CA THR A 111 15.75 5.71 13.94
C THR A 111 16.48 4.92 12.86
N ARG A 112 17.30 5.62 12.07
CA ARG A 112 18.11 5.00 11.02
C ARG A 112 19.03 3.90 11.57
N GLN A 113 19.67 4.14 12.70
CA GLN A 113 20.58 3.18 13.35
C GLN A 113 19.84 1.90 13.74
N MET A 114 18.63 2.01 14.30
CA MET A 114 17.82 0.83 14.66
C MET A 114 17.47 0.00 13.42
N LEU A 115 17.10 0.64 12.32
CA LEU A 115 16.76 -0.05 11.08
C LEU A 115 17.98 -0.71 10.42
N GLU A 116 19.16 -0.09 10.48
CA GLU A 116 20.40 -0.64 9.93
C GLU A 116 20.86 -1.90 10.69
N VAL A 117 20.63 -1.98 12.00
CA VAL A 117 20.95 -3.18 12.80
C VAL A 117 20.07 -4.38 12.44
N LEU A 118 18.84 -4.14 11.97
CA LEU A 118 17.87 -5.20 11.63
C LEU A 118 17.96 -5.68 10.17
N ARG A 119 18.66 -4.95 9.29
CA ARG A 119 18.66 -5.15 7.83
C ARG A 119 19.63 -6.23 7.36
#